data_AF-A0A1B6J5P4-F1
#
_entry.id   AF-A0A1B6J5P4-F1
#
_cell.length_a   1.000
_cell.length_b   1.000
_cell.length_c   1.000
_cell.angle_alpha   90.00
_cell.angle_beta   90.00
_cell.angle_gamma   90.00
#
_symmetry.space_group_name_H-M   'P 1'
#
loop_
_entity.id
_entity.type
_entity.pdbx_description
1 polymer ?
#
loop_
_entity_poly.entity_id
_entity_poly.type
_entity_poly.pdbx_seq_one_letter_code
_entity_poly.pdbx_strand_id
1 'polypeptide(L)'
;MELSTKLSSLEKHGEPTPKMAIKELTRKAGYRILEAKKVDTKFDRKAVMLLVEVDSTKTAVTFLPVRFEKTLDDSDLQEMTSSKRYKVRCTGVNGLLVDVKIWKCM
;
A
#
# COMPACT_ATOMS: atom_id res chain seq x y z
N MET A 1 44.38 13.90 11.78
CA MET A 1 43.16 14.62 12.24
C MET A 1 42.50 15.17 10.98
N GLU A 2 41.31 14.81 10.54
CA GLU A 2 40.22 13.98 11.06
C GLU A 2 39.57 13.26 9.86
N LEU A 3 39.42 11.95 9.97
CA LEU A 3 38.80 11.05 8.99
C LEU A 3 37.28 10.88 9.26
N SER A 4 36.66 11.86 9.92
CA SER A 4 35.45 11.60 10.72
C SER A 4 34.16 12.25 10.20
N THR A 5 34.18 13.02 9.11
CA THR A 5 33.04 13.89 8.73
C THR A 5 32.31 13.53 7.45
N LYS A 6 32.52 12.34 6.87
CA LYS A 6 31.73 11.83 5.72
C LYS A 6 30.98 10.52 6.00
N LEU A 7 30.61 10.29 7.25
CA LEU A 7 29.87 9.10 7.69
C LEU A 7 28.41 9.37 8.08
N SER A 8 27.84 10.51 7.67
CA SER A 8 26.44 10.86 7.97
C SER A 8 25.44 10.55 6.84
N SER A 9 25.87 10.04 5.68
CA SER A 9 24.93 9.56 4.64
C SER A 9 24.47 8.12 4.86
N LEU A 10 24.67 7.58 6.07
CA LEU A 10 24.13 6.29 6.51
C LEU A 10 22.72 6.47 7.10
N GLU A 11 21.91 7.38 6.56
CA GLU A 11 20.51 7.50 6.94
C GLU A 11 19.70 6.40 6.24
N LYS A 12 19.66 5.26 6.93
CA LYS A 12 18.53 4.33 6.92
C LYS A 12 18.10 3.90 5.52
N HIS A 13 18.85 2.94 4.96
CA HIS A 13 18.21 1.84 4.25
C HIS A 13 17.27 1.12 5.25
N GLY A 14 16.11 1.74 5.54
CA GLY A 14 14.99 0.99 6.10
C GLY A 14 14.74 -0.13 5.11
N GLU A 15 14.74 -1.38 5.60
CA GLU A 15 14.45 -2.54 4.77
C GLU A 15 13.27 -2.20 3.85
N PRO A 16 13.40 -2.42 2.52
CA PRO A 16 12.33 -2.07 1.61
C PRO A 16 11.09 -2.82 2.06
N THR A 17 10.04 -2.07 2.44
CA THR A 17 8.78 -2.68 2.87
C THR A 17 8.36 -3.71 1.83
N PRO A 18 8.16 -4.98 2.23
CA PRO A 18 7.99 -6.06 1.27
C PRO A 18 6.79 -5.78 0.37
N LYS A 19 6.97 -6.01 -0.93
CA LYS A 19 5.89 -5.89 -1.91
C LYS A 19 5.08 -7.19 -1.89
N MET A 20 3.77 -7.07 -1.76
CA MET A 20 2.84 -8.19 -1.77
C MET A 20 1.80 -7.98 -2.86
N ALA A 21 1.53 -9.02 -3.65
CA ALA A 21 0.50 -8.91 -4.69
C ALA A 21 -0.87 -8.79 -4.02
N ILE A 22 -1.74 -7.94 -4.57
CA ILE A 22 -3.08 -7.70 -4.01
C ILE A 22 -3.90 -9.00 -3.86
N LYS A 23 -3.67 -9.98 -4.75
CA LYS A 23 -4.28 -11.33 -4.71
C LYS A 23 -3.93 -12.15 -3.47
N GLU A 24 -2.84 -11.81 -2.77
CA GLU A 24 -2.40 -12.48 -1.54
C GLU A 24 -3.13 -11.93 -0.30
N LEU A 25 -3.80 -10.78 -0.41
CA LEU A 25 -4.54 -10.16 0.69
C LEU A 25 -5.92 -10.80 0.90
N THR A 26 -6.00 -12.08 1.26
CA THR A 26 -7.26 -12.86 1.29
C THR A 26 -7.91 -12.99 2.67
N ARG A 27 -7.25 -12.56 3.77
CA ARG A 27 -7.77 -12.70 5.15
C ARG A 27 -9.17 -12.11 5.30
N LYS A 28 -10.11 -12.90 5.82
CA LYS A 28 -11.54 -12.52 5.96
C LYS A 28 -11.73 -11.19 6.70
N ALA A 29 -10.93 -10.93 7.74
CA ALA A 29 -10.97 -9.71 8.55
C ALA A 29 -10.45 -8.44 7.85
N GLY A 30 -9.80 -8.59 6.70
CA GLY A 30 -9.11 -7.53 5.97
C GLY A 30 -7.76 -7.13 6.56
N TYR A 31 -7.00 -6.38 5.79
CA TYR A 31 -5.71 -5.80 6.17
C TYR A 31 -5.91 -4.31 6.38
N ARG A 32 -5.43 -3.77 7.50
CA ARG A 32 -5.56 -2.35 7.80
C ARG A 32 -4.70 -1.54 6.84
N ILE A 33 -5.27 -0.48 6.28
CA ILE A 33 -4.55 0.44 5.41
C ILE A 33 -3.95 1.54 6.30
N LEU A 34 -2.63 1.67 6.22
CA LEU A 34 -1.86 2.65 6.98
C LEU A 34 -1.59 3.91 6.16
N GLU A 35 -1.38 3.74 4.85
CA GLU A 35 -1.12 4.81 3.89
C GLU A 35 -1.71 4.41 2.54
N ALA A 36 -2.27 5.39 1.82
CA ALA A 36 -2.76 5.24 0.46
C ALA A 36 -2.33 6.46 -0.37
N LYS A 37 -1.64 6.23 -1.49
CA LYS A 37 -1.19 7.31 -2.38
C LYS A 37 -1.11 6.89 -3.84
N LYS A 38 -1.17 7.86 -4.75
CA LYS A 38 -0.84 7.64 -6.16
C LYS A 38 0.67 7.71 -6.34
N VAL A 39 1.22 6.78 -7.10
CA VAL A 39 2.63 6.77 -7.50
C VAL A 39 2.73 6.62 -9.01
N ASP A 40 3.74 7.25 -9.60
CA ASP A 40 4.02 7.11 -11.01
C ASP A 40 4.66 5.75 -11.29
N THR A 41 4.17 5.08 -12.31
CA THR A 41 4.69 3.81 -12.80
C THR A 41 5.64 4.06 -13.98
N LYS A 42 6.45 3.04 -14.32
CA LYS A 42 7.39 3.09 -15.46
C LYS A 42 6.74 3.30 -16.84
N PHE A 43 5.42 3.29 -16.92
CA PHE A 43 4.65 3.41 -18.16
C PHE A 43 3.89 4.75 -18.24
N ASP A 44 4.33 5.78 -17.52
CA ASP A 44 3.67 7.10 -17.40
C ASP A 44 2.19 7.00 -16.99
N ARG A 45 1.86 5.97 -16.21
CA ARG A 45 0.55 5.78 -15.60
C ARG A 45 0.67 5.95 -14.10
N LYS A 46 -0.36 6.51 -13.48
CA LYS A 46 -0.49 6.48 -12.03
C LYS A 46 -0.96 5.10 -11.59
N ALA A 47 -0.58 4.71 -10.38
CA ALA A 47 -1.11 3.54 -9.71
C ALA A 47 -1.36 3.89 -8.25
N VAL A 48 -2.39 3.31 -7.65
CA VAL A 48 -2.65 3.47 -6.22
C VAL A 48 -1.81 2.46 -5.46
N MET A 49 -0.90 2.96 -4.64
CA MET A 49 -0.09 2.19 -3.70
C MET A 49 -0.74 2.25 -2.32
N LEU A 50 -0.90 1.09 -1.69
CA LEU A 50 -1.37 0.95 -0.32
C LEU A 50 -0.26 0.35 0.54
N LEU A 51 0.01 0.99 1.68
CA LEU A 51 0.76 0.39 2.77
C LEU A 51 -0.24 -0.29 3.70
N VAL A 52 -0.11 -1.61 3.86
CA VAL A 52 -1.04 -2.41 4.66
C VAL A 52 -0.33 -3.08 5.83
N GLU A 53 -1.03 -3.20 6.95
CA GLU A 53 -0.62 -3.98 8.11
C GLU A 53 -0.98 -5.45 7.88
N VAL A 54 0.04 -6.29 7.69
CA VAL A 54 -0.09 -7.75 7.55
C VAL A 54 -0.14 -8.43 8.90
N ASP A 55 0.61 -7.91 9.86
CA ASP A 55 0.63 -8.35 11.25
C ASP A 55 1.00 -7.17 12.14
N SER A 56 0.87 -7.29 13.46
CA SER A 56 1.17 -6.23 14.43
C SER A 56 2.60 -5.68 14.32
N THR A 57 3.51 -6.44 13.72
CA THR A 57 4.92 -6.09 13.52
C THR A 57 5.33 -5.99 12.05
N LYS A 58 4.41 -6.26 11.11
CA LYS A 58 4.75 -6.39 9.68
C LYS A 58 3.82 -5.57 8.81
N THR A 59 4.42 -4.74 7.98
CA THR A 59 3.75 -4.00 6.92
C THR A 59 4.17 -4.50 5.55
N ALA A 60 3.28 -4.36 4.57
CA ALA A 60 3.56 -4.69 3.18
C ALA A 60 3.01 -3.59 2.26
N VAL A 61 3.67 -3.41 1.13
CA VAL A 61 3.19 -2.53 0.07
C VAL A 61 2.44 -3.36 -0.95
N THR A 62 1.23 -2.93 -1.31
CA THR A 62 0.46 -3.51 -2.39
C THR A 62 -0.01 -2.44 -3.36
N PHE A 63 -0.32 -2.85 -4.59
CA PHE A 63 -0.82 -1.97 -5.63
C PHE A 63 -2.22 -2.38 -6.03
N LEU A 64 -3.11 -1.40 -6.13
CA LEU A 64 -4.47 -1.67 -6.58
C LEU A 64 -4.52 -1.91 -8.09
N PRO A 65 -5.45 -2.76 -8.56
CA PRO A 65 -5.71 -2.91 -9.98
C PRO A 65 -6.14 -1.57 -10.61
N VAL A 66 -5.77 -1.35 -11.87
CA VAL A 66 -6.10 -0.12 -12.63
C VAL A 66 -7.60 0.20 -12.62
N ARG A 67 -8.48 -0.82 -12.60
CA ARG A 67 -9.93 -0.60 -12.51
C ARG A 67 -10.32 0.10 -11.20
N PHE A 68 -9.65 -0.23 -10.10
CA PHE A 68 -9.92 0.32 -8.78
C PHE A 68 -9.38 1.75 -8.65
N GLU A 69 -8.23 2.04 -9.27
CA GLU A 69 -7.67 3.41 -9.34
C GLU A 69 -8.69 4.42 -9.87
N LYS A 70 -9.45 4.08 -10.91
CA LYS A 70 -10.47 4.96 -11.49
C LYS A 70 -11.61 5.32 -10.53
N THR A 71 -11.73 4.58 -9.42
CA THR A 71 -12.81 4.73 -8.44
C THR A 71 -12.36 5.55 -7.22
N LEU A 72 -11.06 5.84 -7.07
CA LEU A 72 -10.52 6.56 -5.92
C LEU A 72 -9.97 7.92 -6.35
N ASP A 73 -10.54 8.99 -5.82
CA ASP A 73 -10.01 10.34 -5.98
C ASP A 73 -8.92 10.65 -4.92
N ASP A 74 -8.32 11.84 -4.99
CA ASP A 74 -7.26 12.21 -4.06
C ASP A 74 -7.80 12.46 -2.64
N SER A 75 -9.07 12.84 -2.49
CA SER A 75 -9.72 13.02 -1.20
C SER A 75 -9.96 11.68 -0.50
N ASP A 76 -10.39 10.66 -1.23
CA ASP A 76 -10.53 9.29 -0.74
C ASP A 76 -9.20 8.76 -0.19
N LEU A 77 -8.11 8.94 -0.94
CA LEU A 77 -6.77 8.49 -0.54
C LEU A 77 -6.28 9.20 0.73
N GLN A 78 -6.55 10.50 0.83
CA GLN A 78 -6.23 11.28 2.01
C GLN A 78 -7.05 10.84 3.23
N GLU A 79 -8.35 10.55 3.06
CA GLU A 79 -9.19 10.03 4.13
C GLU A 79 -8.74 8.65 4.60
N MET A 80 -8.39 7.77 3.67
CA MET A 80 -7.87 6.43 3.96
C MET A 80 -6.60 6.49 4.81
N THR A 81 -5.68 7.39 4.46
CA THR A 81 -4.41 7.59 5.18
C THR A 81 -4.63 8.25 6.54
N SER A 82 -5.48 9.27 6.62
CA SER A 82 -5.67 10.06 7.84
C SER A 82 -6.45 9.31 8.90
N SER A 83 -7.49 8.58 8.49
CA SER A 83 -8.36 7.89 9.45
C SER A 83 -7.75 6.58 9.96
N LYS A 84 -6.93 5.89 9.15
CA LYS A 84 -6.41 4.53 9.43
C LYS A 84 -7.49 3.51 9.81
N ARG A 85 -8.76 3.82 9.49
CA ARG A 85 -9.93 2.97 9.73
C ARG A 85 -10.28 2.12 8.52
N TYR A 86 -9.57 2.30 7.41
CA TYR A 86 -9.84 1.54 6.20
C TYR A 86 -9.14 0.20 6.23
N LYS A 87 -9.81 -0.79 5.64
CA LYS A 87 -9.26 -2.12 5.40
C LYS A 87 -9.39 -2.49 3.95
N VAL A 88 -8.48 -3.32 3.47
CA VAL A 88 -8.49 -3.90 2.12
C VAL A 88 -8.43 -5.41 2.18
N ARG A 89 -9.11 -6.07 1.23
CA ARG A 89 -9.04 -7.52 1.02
C ARG A 89 -9.29 -7.85 -0.45
N CYS A 90 -8.56 -8.80 -0.99
CA CYS A 90 -8.91 -9.51 -2.22
C CYS A 90 -10.07 -10.48 -1.94
N THR A 91 -11.17 -10.33 -2.66
CA THR A 91 -12.38 -11.15 -2.50
C THR A 91 -12.53 -12.23 -3.54
N GLY A 92 -11.78 -12.17 -4.64
CA GLY A 92 -11.85 -13.12 -5.73
C GLY A 92 -10.77 -12.91 -6.77
N VAL A 93 -10.44 -13.97 -7.49
CA VAL A 93 -9.59 -13.93 -8.68
C VAL A 93 -10.31 -14.70 -9.77
N ASN A 94 -10.58 -14.05 -10.91
CA ASN A 94 -11.21 -14.67 -12.08
C ASN A 94 -10.32 -14.49 -13.30
N GLY A 95 -9.49 -15.48 -13.58
CA GLY A 95 -8.42 -15.38 -14.59
C GLY A 95 -7.43 -14.27 -14.24
N LEU A 96 -7.40 -13.22 -15.06
CA LEU A 96 -6.55 -12.04 -14.85
C LEU A 96 -7.23 -10.93 -14.01
N LEU A 97 -8.52 -11.09 -13.70
CA LEU A 97 -9.26 -10.12 -12.90
C LEU A 97 -9.09 -10.43 -11.41
N VAL A 98 -8.87 -9.37 -10.62
CA VAL A 98 -8.79 -9.45 -9.17
C VAL A 98 -9.87 -8.56 -8.58
N ASP A 99 -10.76 -9.16 -7.80
CA ASP A 99 -11.79 -8.45 -7.07
C ASP A 99 -11.23 -7.97 -5.73
N VAL A 100 -11.32 -6.67 -5.50
CA VAL A 100 -10.80 -6.02 -4.30
C VAL A 100 -11.95 -5.33 -3.58
N LYS A 101 -11.99 -5.49 -2.26
CA LYS A 101 -12.92 -4.78 -1.39
C LYS A 101 -12.14 -3.88 -0.46
N ILE A 102 -12.51 -2.60 -0.42
CA ILE A 102 -12.05 -1.62 0.56
C ILE A 102 -13.24 -1.14 1.36
N TRP A 103 -13.11 -1.04 2.68
CA TRP A 103 -14.18 -0.55 3.54
C TRP A 103 -13.63 0.15 4.79
N LYS A 104 -14.42 1.10 5.30
CA LYS A 104 -14.16 1.78 6.58
C LYS A 104 -14.68 0.91 7.72
N CYS A 105 -13.85 0.72 8.75
CA CYS A 105 -14.27 0.14 10.01
C CYS A 105 -15.01 1.22 10.79
N MET A 106 -16.24 0.90 11.23
CA MET A 106 -17.01 1.74 12.15
C MET A 106 -16.31 1.80 13.51
#